data_AF-A5KDL3-F1
#
_entry.id   AF-A5KDL3-F1
#
_cell.length_a   1.000
_cell.length_b   1.000
_cell.length_c   1.000
_cell.angle_alpha   90.00
_cell.angle_beta   90.00
_cell.angle_gamma   90.00
#
_symmetry.space_group_name_H-M   'P 1'
#
loop_
_entity.id
_entity.type
_entity.pdbx_description
1 polymer ?
#
loop_
_entity_poly.entity_id
_entity_poly.type
_entity_poly.pdbx_seq_one_letter_code
_entity_poly.pdbx_strand_id
1 'polypeptide(L)'
;MSALKLGADLSFVITAPENGIPLKCYSPELIVYPYLYSQKSKISKIPGDELQKCVDYLSNRIDCCVLGPGLGSIDEVTKDCLICIIKKMVKKNVFLILDADMIEFALTNKEVLCLIQNYEHCLFTPNKNEFRKMIFLLSEDDPNLTLEHLTTDRVVHHGHKLMGILDGPKILIKGLHDVFISRDFFFVSSVEDPCLKRPAGLGDVLVSATRLPCGWHERTCTRFKPADQ
;
A
#
# COMPACT_ATOMS: atom_id res chain seq x y z
N MET A 1 0.70 -14.36 -1.94
CA MET A 1 0.02 -15.67 -1.76
C MET A 1 -1.39 -15.52 -1.20
N SER A 2 -1.59 -14.75 -0.13
CA SER A 2 -2.92 -14.52 0.48
C SER A 2 -3.96 -14.03 -0.54
N ALA A 3 -3.59 -13.12 -1.45
CA ALA A 3 -4.48 -12.67 -2.52
C ALA A 3 -5.03 -13.81 -3.39
N LEU A 4 -4.19 -14.76 -3.82
CA LEU A 4 -4.63 -15.93 -4.61
C LEU A 4 -5.63 -16.79 -3.82
N LYS A 5 -5.31 -17.07 -2.55
CA LYS A 5 -6.17 -17.87 -1.67
C LYS A 5 -7.55 -17.22 -1.42
N LEU A 6 -7.61 -15.90 -1.46
CA LEU A 6 -8.84 -15.14 -1.30
C LEU A 6 -9.61 -14.95 -2.63
N GLY A 7 -9.10 -15.51 -3.74
CA GLY A 7 -9.80 -15.55 -5.03
C GLY A 7 -9.26 -14.62 -6.11
N ALA A 8 -8.04 -14.07 -5.96
CA ALA A 8 -7.43 -13.30 -7.04
C ALA A 8 -7.03 -14.23 -8.21
N ASP A 9 -7.40 -13.86 -9.44
CA ASP A 9 -7.08 -14.65 -10.63
C ASP A 9 -5.56 -14.77 -10.88
N LEU A 10 -4.84 -13.66 -10.72
CA LEU A 10 -3.40 -13.57 -10.94
C LEU A 10 -2.72 -12.74 -9.84
N SER A 11 -1.56 -13.20 -9.39
CA SER A 11 -0.73 -12.52 -8.39
C SER A 11 0.69 -12.35 -8.92
N PHE A 12 1.06 -11.09 -9.15
CA PHE A 12 2.39 -10.69 -9.57
C PHE A 12 3.20 -10.19 -8.39
N VAL A 13 4.50 -10.52 -8.34
CA VAL A 13 5.41 -10.05 -7.29
C VAL A 13 6.65 -9.46 -7.95
N ILE A 14 6.87 -8.15 -7.76
CA ILE A 14 8.14 -7.49 -8.11
C ILE A 14 9.02 -7.53 -6.87
N THR A 15 10.23 -8.07 -6.97
CA THR A 15 11.10 -8.32 -5.82
C THR A 15 12.57 -8.18 -6.19
N ALA A 16 13.42 -8.14 -5.16
CA ALA A 16 14.86 -8.20 -5.33
C ALA A 16 15.32 -9.53 -5.96
N PRO A 17 16.37 -9.53 -6.80
CA PRO A 17 16.84 -10.73 -7.50
C PRO A 17 17.08 -11.94 -6.60
N GLU A 18 17.65 -11.72 -5.41
CA GLU A 18 17.94 -12.74 -4.41
C GLU A 18 16.68 -13.49 -3.93
N ASN A 19 15.52 -12.83 -3.91
CA ASN A 19 14.26 -13.41 -3.45
C ASN A 19 13.49 -14.10 -4.58
N GLY A 20 13.94 -13.96 -5.83
CA GLY A 20 13.24 -14.48 -7.00
C GLY A 20 13.05 -16.00 -6.97
N ILE A 21 14.10 -16.76 -6.64
CA ILE A 21 14.04 -18.23 -6.57
C ILE A 21 13.20 -18.69 -5.36
N PRO A 22 13.48 -18.24 -4.11
CA PRO A 22 12.69 -18.64 -2.96
C PRO A 22 11.18 -18.41 -3.12
N LEU A 23 10.78 -17.25 -3.68
CA LEU A 23 9.37 -16.93 -3.89
C LEU A 23 8.69 -17.86 -4.91
N LYS A 24 9.40 -18.23 -5.98
CA LYS A 24 8.90 -19.21 -6.98
C LYS A 24 8.75 -20.61 -6.39
N CYS A 25 9.56 -20.98 -5.39
CA CYS A 25 9.45 -22.26 -4.70
C CYS A 25 8.23 -22.35 -3.77
N TYR A 26 7.74 -21.23 -3.23
CA TYR A 26 6.58 -21.25 -2.32
C TYR A 26 5.26 -21.56 -3.04
N SER A 27 5.08 -21.07 -4.26
CA SER A 27 3.93 -21.42 -5.10
C SER A 27 4.23 -21.17 -6.58
N PRO A 28 3.94 -22.14 -7.47
CA PRO A 28 4.07 -21.97 -8.91
C PRO A 28 3.05 -20.99 -9.50
N GLU A 29 1.98 -20.64 -8.76
CA GLU A 29 0.96 -19.68 -9.21
C GLU A 29 1.44 -18.22 -9.09
N LEU A 30 2.52 -17.97 -8.35
CA LEU A 30 3.11 -16.63 -8.22
C LEU A 30 3.95 -16.29 -9.44
N ILE A 31 3.61 -15.20 -10.11
CA ILE A 31 4.40 -14.67 -11.22
C ILE A 31 5.41 -13.67 -10.66
N VAL A 32 6.65 -14.12 -10.51
CA VAL A 32 7.72 -13.37 -9.82
C VAL A 32 8.66 -12.70 -10.82
N TYR A 33 8.76 -11.38 -10.73
CA TYR A 33 9.65 -10.50 -11.50
C TYR A 33 10.80 -9.98 -10.62
N PRO A 34 12.02 -10.51 -10.77
CA PRO A 34 13.19 -10.13 -9.96
C PRO A 34 13.84 -8.81 -10.45
N TYR A 35 13.08 -7.73 -10.55
CA TYR A 35 13.53 -6.45 -11.13
C TYR A 35 13.57 -5.28 -10.14
N LEU A 36 13.44 -5.54 -8.83
CA LEU A 36 13.63 -4.50 -7.81
C LEU A 36 15.11 -4.45 -7.40
N TYR A 37 15.81 -3.39 -7.76
CA TYR A 37 17.24 -3.28 -7.48
C TYR A 37 17.49 -2.50 -6.18
N SER A 38 18.48 -2.96 -5.41
CA SER A 38 18.96 -2.32 -4.18
C SER A 38 20.49 -2.20 -4.22
N GLN A 39 21.09 -1.37 -3.37
CA GLN A 39 22.56 -1.29 -3.24
C GLN A 39 23.24 -2.66 -3.01
N LYS A 40 22.55 -3.62 -2.37
CA LYS A 40 23.07 -4.99 -2.12
C LYS A 40 23.25 -5.79 -3.40
N SER A 41 22.51 -5.45 -4.46
CA SER A 41 22.63 -6.09 -5.76
C SER A 41 23.93 -5.76 -6.52
N LYS A 42 24.84 -4.96 -5.92
CA LYS A 42 26.11 -4.48 -6.51
C LYS A 42 25.93 -3.71 -7.81
N ILE A 43 24.75 -3.15 -8.01
CA ILE A 43 24.38 -2.41 -9.20
C ILE A 43 24.22 -0.94 -8.80
N SER A 44 24.98 -0.06 -9.44
CA SER A 44 25.02 1.38 -9.13
C SER A 44 23.93 2.19 -9.84
N LYS A 45 23.25 1.62 -10.84
CA LYS A 45 22.12 2.22 -11.59
C LYS A 45 21.18 1.11 -12.06
N ILE A 46 19.88 1.38 -12.11
CA ILE A 46 18.86 0.45 -12.64
C ILE A 46 19.37 -0.15 -13.97
N PRO A 47 19.72 -1.44 -14.01
CA PRO A 47 20.37 -2.03 -15.17
C PRO A 47 19.30 -2.31 -16.23
N GLY A 48 19.33 -1.50 -17.29
CA GLY A 48 18.43 -1.64 -18.43
C GLY A 48 16.99 -1.18 -18.16
N ASP A 49 16.17 -1.29 -19.20
CA ASP A 49 14.78 -0.83 -19.24
C ASP A 49 13.79 -1.91 -18.73
N GLU A 50 14.29 -2.95 -18.07
CA GLU A 50 13.52 -4.16 -17.75
C GLU A 50 12.46 -3.91 -16.68
N LEU A 51 12.79 -3.16 -15.62
CA LEU A 51 11.80 -2.73 -14.63
C LEU A 51 10.72 -1.90 -15.31
N GLN A 52 11.09 -0.95 -16.16
CA GLN A 52 10.15 -0.07 -16.85
C GLN A 52 9.22 -0.87 -17.78
N LYS A 53 9.75 -1.78 -18.59
CA LYS A 53 8.95 -2.70 -19.42
C LYS A 53 8.02 -3.57 -18.59
N CYS A 54 8.51 -4.11 -17.47
CA CYS A 54 7.71 -4.93 -16.57
C CYS A 54 6.55 -4.13 -15.96
N VAL A 55 6.84 -2.93 -15.46
CA VAL A 55 5.83 -2.02 -14.90
C VAL A 55 4.83 -1.57 -15.97
N ASP A 56 5.30 -1.27 -17.18
CA ASP A 56 4.42 -0.93 -18.31
C ASP A 56 3.51 -2.11 -18.70
N TYR A 57 4.03 -3.34 -18.69
CA TYR A 57 3.23 -4.55 -18.91
C TYR A 57 2.19 -4.76 -17.79
N LEU A 58 2.60 -4.65 -16.53
CA LEU A 58 1.76 -4.91 -15.37
C LEU A 58 0.68 -3.86 -15.17
N SER A 59 1.01 -2.59 -15.37
CA SER A 59 0.09 -1.46 -15.18
C SER A 59 -1.15 -1.51 -16.08
N ASN A 60 -1.12 -2.30 -17.17
CA ASN A 60 -2.29 -2.52 -18.05
C ASN A 60 -3.09 -3.78 -17.69
N ARG A 61 -2.67 -4.56 -16.68
CA ARG A 61 -3.23 -5.89 -16.37
C ARG A 61 -3.64 -6.07 -14.92
N ILE A 62 -3.16 -5.21 -14.02
CA ILE A 62 -3.48 -5.27 -12.60
C ILE A 62 -4.44 -4.15 -12.23
N ASP A 63 -5.39 -4.44 -11.36
CA ASP A 63 -6.29 -3.44 -10.79
C ASP A 63 -5.72 -2.83 -9.51
N CYS A 64 -4.81 -3.56 -8.85
CA CYS A 64 -4.24 -3.15 -7.57
C CYS A 64 -2.76 -3.52 -7.44
N CYS A 65 -2.00 -2.60 -6.85
CA CYS A 65 -0.59 -2.74 -6.53
C CYS A 65 -0.37 -2.50 -5.03
N VAL A 66 0.27 -3.45 -4.36
CA VAL A 66 0.66 -3.34 -2.95
C VAL A 66 2.15 -3.01 -2.89
N LEU A 67 2.52 -1.98 -2.14
CA LEU A 67 3.90 -1.54 -1.93
C LEU A 67 4.17 -1.51 -0.42
N GLY A 68 5.21 -2.21 0.04
CA GLY A 68 5.52 -2.29 1.47
C GLY A 68 6.06 -3.64 1.93
N PRO A 69 5.34 -4.76 1.68
CA PRO A 69 5.68 -6.06 2.25
C PRO A 69 7.11 -6.48 1.93
N GLY A 70 7.95 -6.57 2.97
CA GLY A 70 9.33 -7.01 2.84
C GLY A 70 10.27 -6.07 2.08
N LEU A 71 9.93 -4.78 1.93
CA LEU A 71 10.84 -3.78 1.33
C LEU A 71 12.09 -3.56 2.21
N GLY A 72 11.90 -3.48 3.53
CA GLY A 72 12.97 -3.13 4.46
C GLY A 72 13.49 -1.71 4.21
N SER A 73 14.77 -1.47 4.50
CA SER A 73 15.39 -0.16 4.32
C SER A 73 15.46 0.26 2.85
N ILE A 74 14.81 1.36 2.51
CA ILE A 74 14.75 1.93 1.16
C ILE A 74 16.04 2.72 0.90
N ASP A 75 16.97 2.14 0.16
CA ASP A 75 18.16 2.82 -0.35
C ASP A 75 17.86 3.67 -1.60
N GLU A 76 18.83 4.48 -2.06
CA GLU A 76 18.65 5.37 -3.20
C GLU A 76 18.23 4.65 -4.50
N VAL A 77 18.76 3.45 -4.76
CA VAL A 77 18.40 2.69 -5.97
C VAL A 77 16.98 2.15 -5.86
N THR A 78 16.63 1.61 -4.70
CA THR A 78 15.27 1.13 -4.41
C THR A 78 14.27 2.27 -4.50
N LYS A 79 14.62 3.46 -3.99
CA LYS A 79 13.82 4.68 -4.09
C LYS A 79 13.49 5.03 -5.55
N ASP A 80 14.47 5.04 -6.44
CA ASP A 80 14.24 5.36 -7.87
C ASP A 80 13.31 4.32 -8.53
N CYS A 81 13.47 3.04 -8.19
CA CYS A 81 12.59 1.97 -8.65
C CYS A 81 11.14 2.19 -8.18
N LEU A 82 10.94 2.50 -6.89
CA LEU A 82 9.62 2.73 -6.30
C LEU A 82 8.93 3.95 -6.93
N ILE A 83 9.66 5.05 -7.15
CA ILE A 83 9.13 6.24 -7.83
C ILE A 83 8.68 5.89 -9.25
N CYS A 84 9.48 5.12 -9.99
CA CYS A 84 9.12 4.66 -11.33
C CYS A 84 7.81 3.84 -11.33
N ILE A 85 7.69 2.89 -10.39
CA ILE A 85 6.49 2.07 -10.22
C ILE A 85 5.28 2.96 -9.91
N ILE A 86 5.36 3.81 -8.89
CA ILE A 86 4.24 4.65 -8.44
C ILE A 86 3.77 5.58 -9.55
N LYS A 87 4.69 6.27 -10.24
CA LYS A 87 4.36 7.16 -11.37
C LYS A 87 3.53 6.45 -12.43
N LYS A 88 3.93 5.24 -12.81
CA LYS A 88 3.25 4.46 -13.86
C LYS A 88 1.89 3.96 -13.38
N MET A 89 1.80 3.49 -12.14
CA MET A 89 0.54 3.00 -11.56
C MET A 89 -0.48 4.13 -11.39
N VAL A 90 -0.08 5.30 -10.88
CA VAL A 90 -0.93 6.49 -10.78
C VAL A 90 -1.39 6.94 -12.17
N LYS A 91 -0.48 6.99 -13.15
CA LYS A 91 -0.84 7.35 -14.55
C LYS A 91 -1.88 6.41 -15.16
N LYS A 92 -1.92 5.15 -14.73
CA LYS A 92 -2.88 4.13 -15.19
C LYS A 92 -4.08 3.97 -14.27
N ASN A 93 -4.20 4.81 -13.25
CA ASN A 93 -5.26 4.77 -12.24
C ASN A 93 -5.39 3.40 -11.54
N VAL A 94 -4.26 2.75 -11.26
CA VAL A 94 -4.21 1.47 -10.53
C VAL A 94 -4.34 1.73 -9.03
N PHE A 95 -5.18 0.95 -8.33
CA PHE A 95 -5.37 1.09 -6.89
C PHE A 95 -4.09 0.77 -6.11
N LEU A 96 -3.55 1.75 -5.39
CA LEU A 96 -2.33 1.61 -4.61
C LEU A 96 -2.65 1.29 -3.14
N ILE A 97 -1.96 0.30 -2.57
CA ILE A 97 -1.95 0.07 -1.12
C ILE A 97 -0.52 0.26 -0.62
N LEU A 98 -0.35 1.21 0.30
CA LEU A 98 0.94 1.56 0.91
C LEU A 98 0.98 1.03 2.34
N ASP A 99 1.87 0.08 2.60
CA ASP A 99 2.03 -0.58 3.90
C ASP A 99 3.44 -0.46 4.46
N ALA A 100 3.57 -0.53 5.79
CA ALA A 100 4.84 -0.53 6.51
C ALA A 100 5.76 0.67 6.14
N ASP A 101 7.03 0.39 5.81
CA ASP A 101 8.06 1.40 5.49
C ASP A 101 7.69 2.29 4.29
N MET A 102 6.79 1.80 3.42
CA MET A 102 6.33 2.55 2.27
C MET A 102 5.49 3.77 2.66
N ILE A 103 4.79 3.72 3.81
CA ILE A 103 4.01 4.84 4.32
C ILE A 103 4.94 6.02 4.64
N GLU A 104 6.00 5.77 5.42
CA GLU A 104 6.97 6.80 5.80
C GLU A 104 7.70 7.37 4.59
N PHE A 105 8.11 6.51 3.65
CA PHE A 105 8.75 6.95 2.41
C PHE A 105 7.82 7.79 1.53
N ALA A 106 6.54 7.44 1.41
CA ALA A 106 5.57 8.21 0.62
C ALA A 106 5.34 9.61 1.19
N LEU A 107 5.39 9.77 2.52
CA LEU A 107 5.18 11.06 3.18
C LEU A 107 6.44 11.95 3.21
N THR A 108 7.63 11.35 3.26
CA THR A 108 8.90 12.09 3.34
C THR A 108 9.44 12.47 1.96
N ASN A 109 9.15 11.68 0.92
CA ASN A 109 9.56 11.98 -0.44
C ASN A 109 8.54 12.90 -1.13
N LYS A 110 8.92 14.17 -1.33
CA LYS A 110 8.08 15.19 -1.97
C LYS A 110 7.50 14.78 -3.32
N GLU A 111 8.28 14.08 -4.14
CA GLU A 111 7.82 13.66 -5.46
C GLU A 111 6.72 12.60 -5.36
N VAL A 112 6.89 11.62 -4.47
CA VAL A 112 5.86 10.60 -4.22
C VAL A 112 4.64 11.24 -3.59
N LEU A 113 4.83 12.10 -2.58
CA LEU A 113 3.76 12.83 -1.90
C LEU A 113 2.88 13.60 -2.88
N CYS A 114 3.48 14.33 -3.84
CA CYS A 114 2.73 15.04 -4.88
C CYS A 114 1.95 14.11 -5.82
N LEU A 115 2.43 12.88 -6.06
CA LEU A 115 1.72 11.90 -6.90
C LEU A 115 0.52 11.28 -6.19
N ILE A 116 0.60 11.11 -4.86
CA ILE A 116 -0.45 10.49 -4.06
C ILE A 116 -1.45 11.51 -3.50
N GLN A 117 -1.06 12.77 -3.34
CA GLN A 117 -1.99 13.84 -3.00
C GLN A 117 -3.04 13.95 -4.10
N ASN A 118 -4.30 14.08 -3.71
CA ASN A 118 -5.43 14.10 -4.65
C ASN A 118 -5.66 12.78 -5.41
N TYR A 119 -4.98 11.69 -5.04
CA TYR A 119 -5.15 10.39 -5.66
C TYR A 119 -6.08 9.49 -4.83
N GLU A 120 -7.35 9.41 -5.24
CA GLU A 120 -8.39 8.67 -4.51
C GLU A 120 -8.18 7.15 -4.52
N HIS A 121 -7.53 6.60 -5.55
CA HIS A 121 -7.24 5.18 -5.70
C HIS A 121 -5.99 4.78 -4.90
N CYS A 122 -5.90 5.25 -3.66
CA CYS A 122 -4.79 4.98 -2.74
C CYS A 122 -5.33 4.64 -1.34
N LEU A 123 -4.69 3.69 -0.68
CA LEU A 123 -4.97 3.27 0.68
C LEU A 123 -3.67 3.17 1.48
N PHE A 124 -3.60 3.91 2.58
CA PHE A 124 -2.60 3.70 3.61
C PHE A 124 -3.08 2.67 4.63
N THR A 125 -2.23 1.73 5.02
CA THR A 125 -2.57 0.72 6.04
C THR A 125 -1.70 0.82 7.30
N PRO A 126 -1.62 1.98 7.97
CA PRO A 126 -0.71 2.16 9.09
C PRO A 126 -1.15 1.35 10.31
N ASN A 127 -0.21 0.80 11.06
CA ASN A 127 -0.43 0.47 12.46
C ASN A 127 -0.46 1.75 13.33
N LYS A 128 -0.80 1.62 14.62
CA LYS A 128 -0.82 2.78 15.55
C LYS A 128 0.49 3.59 15.58
N ASN A 129 1.65 2.93 15.47
CA ASN A 129 2.95 3.60 15.50
C ASN A 129 3.21 4.37 14.21
N GLU A 130 2.94 3.75 13.06
CA GLU A 130 3.03 4.37 11.74
C GLU A 130 2.07 5.55 11.65
N PHE A 131 0.82 5.40 12.11
CA PHE A 131 -0.17 6.47 12.12
C PHE A 131 0.28 7.66 12.97
N ARG A 132 0.84 7.40 14.15
CA ARG A 132 1.47 8.45 14.99
C ARG A 132 2.56 9.21 14.24
N LYS A 133 3.42 8.50 13.49
CA LYS A 133 4.42 9.14 12.63
C LYS A 133 3.79 9.94 11.49
N MET A 134 2.73 9.44 10.86
CA MET A 134 2.00 10.17 9.81
C MET A 134 1.48 11.50 10.33
N ILE A 135 0.88 11.52 11.54
CA ILE A 135 0.43 12.74 12.21
C ILE A 135 1.60 13.71 12.37
N PHE A 136 2.72 13.25 12.94
CA PHE A 136 3.89 14.09 13.15
C PHE A 136 4.50 14.67 11.86
N LEU A 137 4.47 13.91 10.76
CA LEU A 137 5.04 14.34 9.47
C LEU A 137 4.15 15.34 8.73
N LEU A 138 2.82 15.25 8.89
CA LEU A 138 1.86 16.02 8.11
C LEU A 138 1.16 17.13 8.91
N SER A 139 1.05 16.97 10.22
CA SER A 139 0.45 17.94 11.13
C SER A 139 1.52 18.45 12.09
N GLU A 140 1.67 19.77 12.22
CA GLU A 140 2.49 20.41 13.25
C GLU A 140 1.90 20.26 14.67
N ASP A 141 1.10 19.20 14.89
CA ASP A 141 0.44 18.89 16.16
C ASP A 141 1.49 18.37 17.19
N ASP A 142 1.14 18.48 18.47
CA ASP A 142 1.98 18.28 19.65
C ASP A 142 3.02 17.12 19.53
N PRO A 143 4.34 17.41 19.59
CA PRO A 143 5.40 16.39 19.49
C PRO A 143 5.36 15.36 20.63
N ASN A 144 4.57 15.60 21.69
CA ASN A 144 4.39 14.69 22.82
C ASN A 144 3.24 13.68 22.64
N LEU A 145 2.63 13.58 21.46
CA LEU A 145 1.59 12.59 21.20
C LEU A 145 2.14 11.17 21.45
N THR A 146 1.69 10.58 22.55
CA THR A 146 2.07 9.24 23.01
C THR A 146 1.04 8.23 22.53
N LEU A 147 1.45 6.96 22.31
CA LEU A 147 0.55 5.90 21.84
C LEU A 147 -0.65 5.65 22.76
N GLU A 148 -0.47 5.86 24.07
CA GLU A 148 -1.51 5.74 25.09
C GLU A 148 -2.60 6.81 24.92
N HIS A 149 -2.25 7.96 24.34
CA HIS A 149 -3.19 9.04 24.04
C HIS A 149 -3.95 8.85 22.72
N LEU A 150 -3.65 7.81 21.94
CA LEU A 150 -4.37 7.48 20.69
C LEU A 150 -5.55 6.55 20.99
N THR A 151 -6.55 7.12 21.65
CA THR A 151 -7.89 6.53 21.77
C THR A 151 -8.60 6.53 20.41
N THR A 152 -9.62 5.70 20.24
CA THR A 152 -10.31 5.51 18.95
C THR A 152 -10.90 6.83 18.41
N ASP A 153 -11.50 7.64 19.28
CA ASP A 153 -12.04 8.97 18.95
C ASP A 153 -10.96 9.92 18.43
N ARG A 154 -9.78 9.94 19.06
CA ARG A 154 -8.65 10.75 18.61
C ARG A 154 -8.07 10.25 17.29
N VAL A 155 -8.02 8.93 17.09
CA VAL A 155 -7.61 8.34 15.81
C VAL A 155 -8.54 8.79 14.68
N VAL A 156 -9.86 8.76 14.89
CA VAL A 156 -10.84 9.27 13.92
C VAL A 156 -10.64 10.76 13.66
N HIS A 157 -10.50 11.57 14.71
CA HIS A 157 -10.29 13.03 14.59
C HIS A 157 -9.02 13.38 13.81
N HIS A 158 -7.87 12.82 14.19
CA HIS A 158 -6.61 13.05 13.47
C HIS A 158 -6.64 12.46 12.07
N GLY A 159 -7.32 11.32 11.87
CA GLY A 159 -7.45 10.73 10.55
C GLY A 159 -8.23 11.61 9.58
N HIS A 160 -9.32 12.24 10.03
CA HIS A 160 -10.04 13.24 9.22
C HIS A 160 -9.19 14.49 8.94
N LYS A 161 -8.37 14.97 9.90
CA LYS A 161 -7.39 16.04 9.63
C LYS A 161 -6.40 15.63 8.53
N LEU A 162 -5.81 14.44 8.62
CA LEU A 162 -4.87 13.93 7.62
C LEU A 162 -5.53 13.79 6.24
N MET A 163 -6.79 13.34 6.20
CA MET A 163 -7.59 13.31 4.98
C MET A 163 -7.73 14.69 4.35
N GLY A 164 -7.94 15.75 5.14
CA GLY A 164 -8.01 17.12 4.63
C GLY A 164 -6.69 17.63 4.02
N ILE A 165 -5.55 17.08 4.44
CA ILE A 165 -4.21 17.47 3.94
C ILE A 165 -3.83 16.68 2.68
N LEU A 166 -4.09 15.37 2.68
CA LEU A 166 -3.76 14.48 1.57
C LEU A 166 -4.81 14.54 0.45
N ASP A 167 -6.05 14.87 0.82
CA ASP A 167 -7.23 15.00 -0.01
C ASP A 167 -7.38 13.90 -1.07
N GLY A 168 -7.36 12.62 -0.70
CA GLY A 168 -7.58 11.54 -1.67
C GLY A 168 -7.34 10.14 -1.11
N PRO A 169 -6.11 9.82 -0.69
CA PRO A 169 -5.78 8.52 -0.13
C PRO A 169 -6.63 8.18 1.09
N LYS A 170 -7.23 6.99 1.11
CA LYS A 170 -7.98 6.46 2.26
C LYS A 170 -7.01 5.94 3.31
N ILE A 171 -7.43 5.84 4.57
CA ILE A 171 -6.57 5.37 5.66
C ILE A 171 -7.26 4.25 6.43
N LEU A 172 -6.60 3.10 6.55
CA LEU A 172 -7.00 1.97 7.40
C LEU A 172 -6.00 1.81 8.55
N ILE A 173 -6.35 2.35 9.72
CA ILE A 173 -5.54 2.26 10.92
C ILE A 173 -5.76 0.91 11.61
N LYS A 174 -4.70 0.09 11.67
CA LYS A 174 -4.69 -1.24 12.28
C LYS A 174 -4.53 -1.14 13.80
N GLY A 175 -5.36 -1.84 14.57
CA GLY A 175 -5.37 -1.77 16.04
C GLY A 175 -6.17 -2.87 16.73
N LEU A 176 -6.55 -2.62 17.99
CA LEU A 176 -7.55 -3.44 18.67
C LEU A 176 -8.94 -3.22 18.06
N HIS A 177 -9.21 -1.96 17.72
CA HIS A 177 -10.29 -1.55 16.84
C HIS A 177 -9.63 -1.02 15.58
N ASP A 178 -9.99 -1.61 14.44
CA ASP A 178 -9.51 -1.13 13.15
C ASP A 178 -10.39 0.04 12.72
N VAL A 179 -9.76 1.14 12.32
CA VAL A 179 -10.47 2.37 11.94
C VAL A 179 -10.19 2.63 10.46
N PHE A 180 -11.24 2.59 9.65
CA PHE A 180 -11.18 2.98 8.25
C PHE A 180 -11.72 4.39 8.08
N ILE A 181 -11.00 5.23 7.36
CA ILE A 181 -11.37 6.63 7.15
C ILE A 181 -11.31 6.94 5.66
N SER A 182 -12.41 7.50 5.16
CA SER A 182 -12.56 8.04 3.81
C SER A 182 -12.94 9.52 3.87
N ARG A 183 -13.22 10.14 2.71
CA ARG A 183 -13.63 11.55 2.64
C ARG A 183 -14.97 11.78 3.35
N ASP A 184 -15.97 10.95 3.04
CA ASP A 184 -17.35 11.20 3.48
C ASP A 184 -17.78 10.38 4.70
N PHE A 185 -17.07 9.29 5.00
CA PHE A 185 -17.45 8.36 6.06
C PHE A 185 -16.22 7.70 6.70
N PHE A 186 -16.44 7.13 7.89
CA PHE A 186 -15.49 6.28 8.57
C PHE A 186 -16.20 5.03 9.11
N PHE A 187 -15.44 3.96 9.33
CA PHE A 187 -15.90 2.75 9.99
C PHE A 187 -14.96 2.39 11.12
N VAL A 188 -15.52 1.87 12.21
CA VAL A 188 -14.76 1.24 13.30
C VAL A 188 -15.16 -0.22 13.33
N SER A 189 -14.19 -1.09 13.10
CA SER A 189 -14.37 -2.54 13.17
C SER A 189 -13.79 -3.07 14.47
N SER A 190 -14.55 -3.92 15.14
CA SER A 190 -14.12 -4.66 16.33
C SER A 190 -14.53 -6.11 16.19
N VAL A 191 -13.65 -7.02 16.58
CA VAL A 191 -13.92 -8.45 16.62
C VAL A 191 -14.15 -8.86 18.07
N GLU A 192 -15.24 -9.57 18.33
CA GLU A 192 -15.48 -10.22 19.62
C GLU A 192 -14.48 -11.37 19.80
N ASP A 193 -13.86 -11.46 20.97
CA ASP A 193 -12.83 -12.46 21.32
C ASP A 193 -11.63 -12.54 20.34
N PRO A 194 -10.82 -11.46 20.23
CA PRO A 194 -9.68 -11.45 19.33
C PRO A 194 -8.63 -12.49 19.72
N CYS A 195 -8.00 -13.10 18.72
CA CYS A 195 -6.90 -14.03 18.96
C CYS A 195 -5.73 -13.32 19.66
N LEU A 196 -5.26 -13.89 20.77
CA LEU A 196 -4.12 -13.35 21.53
C LEU A 196 -2.77 -13.56 20.82
N LYS A 197 -2.71 -14.50 19.86
CA LYS A 197 -1.50 -14.76 19.09
C LYS A 197 -1.34 -13.66 18.05
N ARG A 198 -0.17 -13.02 18.05
CA ARG A 198 0.25 -12.06 17.03
C ARG A 198 1.27 -12.71 16.09
N PRO A 199 0.84 -13.47 15.07
CA PRO A 199 1.77 -14.00 14.08
C PRO A 199 2.33 -12.85 13.23
N ALA A 200 3.61 -12.93 12.90
CA ALA A 200 4.20 -12.06 11.88
C ALA A 200 3.52 -12.30 10.53
N GLY A 201 3.29 -11.24 9.75
CA GLY A 201 2.65 -11.31 8.43
C GLY A 201 1.12 -11.24 8.43
N LEU A 202 0.46 -11.05 9.59
CA LEU A 202 -0.99 -10.82 9.62
C LEU A 202 -1.39 -9.55 8.82
N GLY A 203 -0.55 -8.51 8.87
CA GLY A 203 -0.70 -7.31 8.06
C GLY A 203 -0.70 -7.60 6.56
N ASP A 204 0.19 -8.47 6.09
CA ASP A 204 0.27 -8.84 4.67
C ASP A 204 -1.00 -9.56 4.18
N VAL A 205 -1.61 -10.37 5.06
CA VAL A 205 -2.90 -11.02 4.78
C VAL A 205 -4.02 -9.97 4.69
N LEU A 206 -4.09 -9.05 5.65
CA LEU A 206 -5.10 -7.99 5.67
C LEU A 206 -4.99 -7.11 4.41
N VAL A 207 -3.79 -6.63 4.09
CA VAL A 207 -3.52 -5.82 2.89
C VAL A 207 -3.92 -6.57 1.62
N SER A 208 -3.61 -7.86 1.54
CA SER A 208 -4.01 -8.71 0.43
C SER A 208 -5.53 -8.94 0.35
N ALA A 209 -6.24 -8.91 1.48
CA ALA A 209 -7.69 -9.06 1.54
C ALA A 209 -8.40 -7.78 1.10
N THR A 210 -7.92 -6.62 1.51
CA THR A 210 -8.48 -5.31 1.12
C THR A 210 -8.41 -5.09 -0.40
N ARG A 211 -7.45 -5.71 -1.07
CA ARG A 211 -7.29 -5.67 -2.54
C ARG A 211 -8.48 -6.22 -3.33
N LEU A 212 -9.11 -7.30 -2.87
CA LEU A 212 -10.11 -8.04 -3.64
C LEU A 212 -11.41 -7.26 -3.85
N PRO A 213 -12.03 -6.69 -2.80
CA PRO A 213 -13.20 -5.83 -2.96
C PRO A 213 -12.89 -4.60 -3.82
N CYS A 214 -11.72 -3.97 -3.66
CA CYS A 214 -11.36 -2.78 -4.44
C CYS A 214 -11.26 -3.08 -5.95
N GLY A 215 -10.58 -4.16 -6.35
CA GLY A 215 -10.45 -4.52 -7.76
C GLY A 215 -11.75 -5.05 -8.38
N TRP A 216 -12.56 -5.80 -7.62
CA TRP A 216 -13.83 -6.33 -8.13
C TRP A 216 -14.92 -5.26 -8.21
N HIS A 217 -14.99 -4.37 -7.21
CA HIS A 217 -16.00 -3.31 -7.16
C HIS A 217 -15.83 -2.32 -8.33
N GLU A 218 -14.60 -1.92 -8.66
CA GLU A 218 -14.33 -1.04 -9.81
C GLU A 218 -14.77 -1.68 -11.15
N ARG A 219 -14.54 -2.98 -11.33
CA ARG A 219 -15.00 -3.70 -12.54
C ARG A 219 -16.52 -3.85 -12.62
N THR A 220 -17.21 -4.00 -11.48
CA THR A 220 -18.68 -4.02 -11.46
C THR A 220 -19.27 -2.64 -11.75
N CYS A 221 -18.75 -1.56 -11.15
CA CYS A 221 -19.26 -0.21 -11.40
C CYS A 221 -19.00 0.28 -12.85
N THR A 222 -17.90 -0.15 -13.47
CA THR A 222 -17.62 0.18 -14.89
C THR A 222 -18.48 -0.63 -15.87
N ARG A 223 -18.87 -1.87 -15.55
CA ARG A 223 -19.78 -2.69 -16.37
C ARG A 223 -21.27 -2.33 -16.23
N PHE A 224 -21.65 -1.66 -15.14
CA PHE A 224 -23.03 -1.21 -14.87
C PHE A 224 -23.26 0.28 -15.15
N LYS A 225 -22.40 0.95 -15.93
CA LYS A 225 -22.86 2.16 -16.61
C LYS A 225 -23.88 1.72 -17.66
N PRO A 226 -25.16 2.13 -17.59
CA PRO A 226 -26.08 1.89 -18.68
C PRO A 226 -25.44 2.49 -19.93
N ALA A 227 -25.42 1.73 -21.01
CA ALA A 227 -25.10 2.28 -22.31
C ALA A 227 -26.13 3.39 -22.56
N ASP A 228 -25.67 4.64 -22.56
CA ASP A 228 -26.50 5.78 -22.95
C ASP A 228 -27.11 5.45 -24.33
N GLN A 229 -28.44 5.31 -24.36
CA GLN A 229 -29.27 5.36 -25.56
C GLN A 229 -29.75 6.79 -25.77
#